data_AF-A0A4P6YSB1-F1
#
_entry.id   AF-A0A4P6YSB1-F1
#
_cell.length_a   1.000
_cell.length_b   1.000
_cell.length_c   1.000
_cell.angle_alpha   90.00
_cell.angle_beta   90.00
_cell.angle_gamma   90.00
#
_symmetry.space_group_name_H-M   'P 1'
#
loop_
_entity.id
_entity.type
_entity.pdbx_description
1 polymer ?
#
loop_
_entity_poly.entity_id
_entity_poly.type
_entity_poly.pdbx_seq_one_letter_code
_entity_poly.pdbx_strand_id
1 'polypeptide(L)'
;MKQYFLGFSLANRKRVKHVVMDMNAQYASFIKFLFPNAEIIIDGFHIAQRIGNALDSVRKNIQKRIDDKQNNRAYKIMKSQWKIFHMMYEDLEKTKPYYMRGINEYLTQEQAIGIVFDEYPEFGQVWTAYQEIMKAMHNKDLSGFEDIITHYTIMGNDMDSAISTFAKNYKGIQNSITSNYSNGRVEGMNHKIKQLKRNSCGYKNMAHLLWRIRQIF
;
A
#
# COMPACT_ATOMS: atom_id res chain seq x y z
N MET A 1 4.92 14.62 -20.44
CA MET A 1 4.52 13.20 -20.62
C MET A 1 3.62 13.00 -21.83
N LYS A 2 2.47 13.70 -21.94
CA LYS A 2 1.54 13.55 -23.09
C LYS A 2 2.19 13.73 -24.46
N GLN A 3 2.92 14.82 -24.63
CA GLN A 3 3.59 15.15 -25.90
C GLN A 3 4.63 14.11 -26.32
N TYR A 4 5.32 13.48 -25.35
CA TYR A 4 6.28 12.42 -25.62
C TYR A 4 5.61 11.21 -26.26
N PHE A 5 4.50 10.74 -25.68
CA PHE A 5 3.79 9.57 -26.23
C PHE A 5 3.06 9.87 -27.53
N LEU A 6 2.62 11.12 -27.74
CA LEU A 6 2.06 11.55 -29.03
C LEU A 6 3.08 11.56 -30.17
N GLY A 7 4.39 11.52 -29.86
CA GLY A 7 5.44 11.33 -30.87
C GLY A 7 5.46 9.92 -31.49
N PHE A 8 4.80 8.94 -30.87
CA PHE A 8 4.63 7.60 -31.47
C PHE A 8 3.36 7.53 -32.31
N SER A 9 3.45 6.86 -33.46
CA SER A 9 2.31 6.64 -34.35
C SER A 9 1.14 5.97 -33.62
N LEU A 10 -0.08 6.27 -34.04
CA LEU A 10 -1.28 5.64 -33.47
C LEU A 10 -1.25 4.11 -33.61
N ALA A 11 -0.70 3.60 -34.73
CA ALA A 11 -0.50 2.17 -34.95
C ALA A 11 0.37 1.54 -33.85
N ASN A 12 1.47 2.18 -33.46
CA ASN A 12 2.31 1.70 -32.36
C ASN A 12 1.58 1.77 -31.02
N ARG A 13 0.85 2.86 -30.75
CA ARG A 13 0.11 3.02 -29.50
C ARG A 13 -1.03 2.01 -29.34
N LYS A 14 -1.70 1.62 -30.42
CA LYS A 14 -2.73 0.56 -30.44
C LYS A 14 -2.18 -0.84 -30.14
N ARG A 15 -0.86 -1.05 -30.27
CA ARG A 15 -0.22 -2.35 -29.97
C ARG A 15 0.13 -2.54 -28.50
N VAL A 16 0.06 -1.49 -27.68
CA VAL A 16 0.29 -1.60 -26.24
C VAL A 16 -0.85 -2.40 -25.62
N LYS A 17 -0.50 -3.50 -24.93
CA LYS A 17 -1.47 -4.44 -24.34
C LYS A 17 -1.81 -4.12 -22.89
N HIS A 18 -0.81 -3.71 -22.10
CA HIS A 18 -0.97 -3.46 -20.67
C HIS A 18 -0.26 -2.17 -20.27
N VAL A 19 -0.85 -1.43 -19.34
CA VAL A 19 -0.22 -0.28 -18.67
C VAL A 19 -0.38 -0.46 -17.18
N VAL A 20 0.75 -0.56 -16.47
CA VAL A 20 0.77 -0.59 -15.01
C VAL A 20 0.86 0.84 -14.48
N MET A 21 -0.01 1.23 -13.55
CA MET A 21 -0.03 2.57 -12.97
C MET A 21 -0.62 2.60 -11.55
N ASP A 22 -0.47 3.74 -10.89
CA ASP A 22 -1.10 4.05 -9.61
C ASP A 22 -2.60 4.35 -9.78
N MET A 23 -3.37 4.30 -8.70
CA MET A 23 -4.82 4.59 -8.65
C MET A 23 -5.19 6.07 -8.88
N ASN A 24 -4.33 6.88 -9.48
CA ASN A 24 -4.63 8.30 -9.71
C ASN A 24 -5.51 8.48 -10.96
N ALA A 25 -6.75 8.93 -10.73
CA ALA A 25 -7.80 9.10 -11.73
C ALA A 25 -7.41 10.00 -12.92
N GLN A 26 -6.51 10.97 -12.73
CA GLN A 26 -6.06 11.85 -13.81
C GLN A 26 -5.28 11.07 -14.88
N TYR A 27 -4.54 10.03 -14.49
CA TYR A 27 -3.79 9.20 -15.44
C TYR A 27 -4.70 8.21 -16.17
N ALA A 28 -5.73 7.66 -15.52
CA ALA A 28 -6.58 6.63 -16.12
C ALA A 28 -7.29 7.12 -17.39
N SER A 29 -7.91 8.31 -17.35
CA SER A 29 -8.57 8.91 -18.52
C SER A 29 -7.57 9.22 -19.64
N PHE A 30 -6.41 9.75 -19.26
CA PHE A 30 -5.36 10.14 -20.18
C PHE A 30 -4.72 8.94 -20.88
N ILE A 31 -4.56 7.82 -20.16
CA ILE A 31 -3.93 6.61 -20.68
C ILE A 31 -4.85 5.89 -21.66
N LYS A 32 -6.17 5.88 -21.44
CA LYS A 32 -7.12 5.36 -22.43
C LYS A 32 -7.08 6.16 -23.74
N PHE A 33 -6.86 7.48 -23.66
CA PHE A 33 -6.68 8.31 -24.86
C PHE A 33 -5.37 7.98 -25.59
N LEU A 34 -4.27 7.76 -24.87
CA LEU A 34 -2.99 7.43 -25.48
C LEU A 34 -2.94 6.00 -26.02
N PHE A 35 -3.43 5.03 -25.26
CA PHE A 35 -3.31 3.59 -25.49
C PHE A 35 -4.71 2.95 -25.42
N PRO A 36 -5.54 3.11 -26.46
CA PRO A 36 -6.95 2.75 -26.41
C PRO A 36 -7.22 1.26 -26.21
N ASN A 37 -6.28 0.40 -26.61
CA ASN A 37 -6.41 -1.07 -26.49
C ASN A 37 -5.73 -1.63 -25.24
N ALA A 38 -5.08 -0.78 -24.43
CA ALA A 38 -4.32 -1.26 -23.30
C ALA A 38 -5.20 -1.48 -22.07
N GLU A 39 -5.04 -2.63 -21.43
CA GLU A 39 -5.62 -2.91 -20.13
C GLU A 39 -4.83 -2.15 -19.05
N ILE A 40 -5.56 -1.45 -18.19
CA ILE A 40 -4.97 -0.76 -17.04
C ILE A 40 -4.83 -1.76 -15.90
N ILE A 41 -3.62 -1.86 -15.37
CA ILE A 41 -3.28 -2.68 -14.22
C ILE A 41 -2.88 -1.73 -13.10
N ILE A 42 -3.55 -1.81 -11.96
CA ILE A 42 -3.14 -1.05 -10.78
C ILE A 42 -1.93 -1.73 -10.15
N ASP A 43 -0.91 -0.97 -9.76
CA ASP A 43 0.21 -1.56 -9.02
C ASP A 43 -0.25 -2.04 -7.64
N GLY A 44 -0.05 -3.33 -7.37
CA GLY A 44 -0.38 -3.97 -6.09
C GLY A 44 0.32 -3.31 -4.89
N PHE A 45 1.51 -2.73 -5.08
CA PHE A 45 2.18 -1.98 -4.01
C PHE A 45 1.34 -0.80 -3.52
N HIS A 46 0.67 -0.06 -4.42
CA HIS A 46 -0.16 1.08 -4.02
C HIS A 46 -1.45 0.66 -3.33
N ILE A 47 -1.94 -0.55 -3.61
CA ILE A 47 -3.08 -1.14 -2.89
C ILE A 47 -2.66 -1.43 -1.44
N ALA A 48 -1.59 -2.21 -1.26
CA ALA A 48 -1.04 -2.54 0.06
C ALA A 48 -0.65 -1.28 0.86
N GLN A 49 -0.02 -0.31 0.20
CA GLN A 49 0.35 0.97 0.82
C GLN A 49 -0.88 1.76 1.26
N ARG A 50 -1.94 1.82 0.43
CA ARG A 50 -3.14 2.59 0.76
C ARG A 50 -3.89 1.99 1.95
N ILE A 51 -4.07 0.67 1.98
CA ILE A 51 -4.76 -0.01 3.09
C ILE A 51 -3.94 0.05 4.38
N GLY A 52 -2.62 -0.12 4.30
CA GLY A 52 -1.71 0.03 5.44
C GLY A 52 -1.67 1.45 5.99
N ASN A 53 -1.71 2.48 5.13
CA ASN A 53 -1.80 3.88 5.57
C ASN A 53 -3.13 4.17 6.29
N ALA A 54 -4.24 3.59 5.82
CA ALA A 54 -5.54 3.72 6.48
C ALA A 54 -5.50 3.10 7.89
N LEU A 55 -4.98 1.88 8.01
CA LEU A 55 -4.76 1.22 9.30
C LEU A 55 -3.91 2.08 10.25
N ASP A 56 -2.78 2.61 9.76
CA ASP A 56 -1.91 3.48 10.55
C ASP A 56 -2.58 4.79 10.97
N SER A 57 -3.45 5.34 10.13
CA SER A 57 -4.17 6.57 10.45
C SER A 57 -5.16 6.34 11.58
N VAL A 58 -5.95 5.26 11.51
CA VAL A 58 -6.87 4.87 12.59
C VAL A 58 -6.11 4.64 13.89
N ARG A 59 -5.01 3.86 13.85
CA ARG A 59 -4.13 3.63 15.01
C ARG A 59 -3.66 4.94 15.63
N LYS A 60 -3.15 5.87 14.82
CA LYS A 60 -2.66 7.18 15.30
C LYS A 60 -3.80 8.04 15.86
N ASN A 61 -5.00 7.96 15.31
CA ASN A 61 -6.16 8.69 15.81
C ASN A 61 -6.60 8.17 17.17
N ILE A 62 -6.59 6.86 17.39
CA ILE A 62 -6.83 6.26 18.72
C ILE A 62 -5.75 6.72 19.70
N GLN A 63 -4.47 6.63 19.34
CA GLN A 63 -3.36 7.08 20.19
C GLN A 63 -3.45 8.55 20.62
N LYS A 64 -4.07 9.41 19.80
CA LYS A 64 -4.27 10.83 20.14
C LYS A 64 -5.36 11.03 21.20
N ARG A 65 -6.36 10.14 21.25
CA ARG A 65 -7.51 10.19 22.18
C ARG A 65 -7.18 9.65 23.57
N ILE A 66 -6.07 8.91 23.72
CA ILE A 66 -5.64 8.35 25.00
C ILE A 66 -4.97 9.45 25.82
N ASP A 67 -5.53 9.74 27.00
CA ASP A 67 -4.99 10.75 27.92
C ASP A 67 -3.79 10.20 28.71
N ASP A 68 -3.96 9.07 29.42
CA ASP A 68 -2.89 8.43 30.19
C ASP A 68 -1.99 7.54 29.32
N LYS A 69 -1.15 8.19 28.52
CA LYS A 69 -0.19 7.51 27.64
C LYS A 69 0.91 6.76 28.39
N GLN A 70 1.17 7.10 29.66
CA GLN A 70 2.28 6.52 30.42
C GLN A 70 1.91 5.19 31.06
N ASN A 71 0.66 5.01 31.50
CA ASN A 71 0.23 3.77 32.12
C ASN A 71 -0.59 2.86 31.19
N ASN A 72 -1.05 3.38 30.05
CA ASN A 72 -1.83 2.59 29.10
C ASN A 72 -0.96 1.60 28.29
N ARG A 73 -1.20 0.30 28.50
CA ARG A 73 -0.48 -0.80 27.82
C ARG A 73 -0.76 -0.81 26.33
N ALA A 74 -2.03 -0.68 25.91
CA ALA A 74 -2.41 -0.66 24.50
C ALA A 74 -1.76 0.50 23.74
N TYR A 75 -1.67 1.70 24.32
CA TYR A 75 -0.95 2.84 23.77
C TYR A 75 0.52 2.50 23.51
N LYS A 76 1.20 1.92 24.52
CA LYS A 76 2.61 1.52 24.40
C LYS A 76 2.81 0.53 23.26
N ILE A 77 1.95 -0.48 23.16
CA ILE A 77 1.98 -1.49 22.09
C ILE A 77 1.76 -0.81 20.72
N MET A 78 0.70 -0.01 20.58
CA MET A 78 0.42 0.75 19.36
C MET A 78 1.56 1.69 18.95
N LYS A 79 2.40 2.13 19.90
CA LYS A 79 3.50 3.09 19.67
C LYS A 79 4.80 2.38 19.30
N SER A 80 5.23 1.41 20.12
CA SER A 80 6.54 0.77 20.00
C SER A 80 6.51 -0.44 19.08
N GLN A 81 5.42 -1.19 19.06
CA GLN A 81 5.27 -2.44 18.33
C GLN A 81 4.39 -2.30 17.08
N TRP A 82 4.19 -1.09 16.55
CA TRP A 82 3.23 -0.81 15.46
C TRP A 82 3.38 -1.70 14.20
N LYS A 83 4.58 -2.23 13.95
CA LYS A 83 4.85 -3.13 12.82
C LYS A 83 4.07 -4.45 12.90
N ILE A 84 3.75 -4.93 14.10
CA ILE A 84 3.00 -6.19 14.27
C ILE A 84 1.62 -6.11 13.60
N PHE A 85 1.01 -4.93 13.56
CA PHE A 85 -0.31 -4.74 12.94
C PHE A 85 -0.26 -4.86 11.40
N HIS A 86 0.91 -4.72 10.79
CA HIS A 86 1.08 -4.88 9.34
C HIS A 86 1.44 -6.31 8.93
N MET A 87 1.80 -7.18 9.88
CA MET A 87 2.09 -8.59 9.62
C MET A 87 0.80 -9.36 9.34
N MET A 88 0.87 -10.44 8.54
CA MET A 88 -0.25 -11.37 8.43
C MET A 88 -0.43 -12.09 9.77
N TYR A 89 -1.69 -12.34 10.15
CA TYR A 89 -2.00 -13.05 11.38
C TYR A 89 -1.34 -14.43 11.46
N GLU A 90 -1.22 -15.11 10.32
CA GLU A 90 -0.56 -16.41 10.20
C GLU A 90 0.93 -16.36 10.55
N ASP A 91 1.58 -15.22 10.32
CA ASP A 91 3.02 -15.01 10.53
C ASP A 91 3.37 -14.48 11.93
N LEU A 92 2.38 -14.20 12.77
CA LEU A 92 2.62 -13.70 14.12
C LEU A 92 3.22 -14.80 15.02
N GLU A 93 4.14 -14.41 15.90
CA GLU A 93 4.61 -15.29 16.98
C GLU A 93 3.50 -15.46 18.02
N LYS A 94 3.03 -16.71 18.18
CA LYS A 94 1.90 -17.11 19.04
C LYS A 94 2.34 -17.92 20.26
N THR A 95 3.54 -18.49 20.23
CA THR A 95 3.95 -19.54 21.17
C THR A 95 5.02 -19.10 22.15
N LYS A 96 6.02 -18.35 21.68
CA LYS A 96 7.19 -17.97 22.49
C LYS A 96 7.16 -16.49 22.83
N PRO A 97 6.86 -16.12 24.09
CA PRO A 97 6.94 -14.74 24.52
C PRO A 97 8.37 -14.21 24.40
N TYR A 98 8.52 -12.96 23.97
CA TYR A 98 9.80 -12.27 23.98
C TYR A 98 9.65 -10.89 24.61
N TYR A 99 10.76 -10.34 25.10
CA TYR A 99 10.76 -9.04 25.75
C TYR A 99 10.46 -7.92 24.74
N MET A 100 9.30 -7.27 24.89
CA MET A 100 8.87 -6.17 24.04
C MET A 100 9.32 -4.83 24.63
N ARG A 101 10.37 -4.24 24.03
CA ARG A 101 10.87 -2.91 24.43
C ARG A 101 9.78 -1.84 24.28
N GLY A 102 9.64 -0.98 25.30
CA GLY A 102 8.68 0.13 25.34
C GLY A 102 7.40 -0.18 26.12
N ILE A 103 6.98 -1.45 26.16
CA ILE A 103 6.00 -1.97 27.14
C ILE A 103 6.73 -2.57 28.34
N ASN A 104 7.94 -3.11 28.13
CA ASN A 104 8.81 -3.69 29.16
C ASN A 104 8.24 -4.98 29.79
N GLU A 105 7.54 -5.77 28.98
CA GLU A 105 6.94 -7.06 29.36
C GLU A 105 7.33 -8.15 28.36
N TYR A 106 7.22 -9.42 28.77
CA TYR A 106 7.32 -10.57 27.88
C TYR A 106 5.93 -10.93 27.36
N LEU A 107 5.74 -10.81 26.05
CA LEU A 107 4.48 -11.13 25.38
C LEU A 107 4.76 -11.82 24.05
N THR A 108 3.80 -12.62 23.58
CA THR A 108 3.73 -13.02 22.17
C THR A 108 3.15 -11.87 21.35
N GLN A 109 3.34 -11.88 20.02
CA GLN A 109 2.75 -10.85 19.16
C GLN A 109 1.23 -10.92 19.17
N GLU A 110 0.68 -12.14 19.22
CA GLU A 110 -0.75 -12.36 19.35
C GLU A 110 -1.33 -11.78 20.66
N GLN A 111 -0.67 -12.01 21.79
CA GLN A 111 -1.08 -11.41 23.07
C GLN A 111 -1.04 -9.88 23.00
N ALA A 112 -0.01 -9.30 22.37
CA ALA A 112 0.12 -7.86 22.24
C ALA A 112 -1.00 -7.24 21.40
N ILE A 113 -1.38 -7.84 20.26
CA ILE A 113 -2.52 -7.35 19.48
C ILE A 113 -3.84 -7.57 20.22
N GLY A 114 -3.99 -8.68 20.95
CA GLY A 114 -5.17 -8.98 21.77
C GLY A 114 -5.44 -7.90 22.81
N ILE A 115 -4.42 -7.47 23.56
CA ILE A 115 -4.53 -6.36 24.52
C ILE A 115 -5.08 -5.08 23.86
N VAL A 116 -4.64 -4.77 22.63
CA VAL A 116 -5.11 -3.57 21.94
C VAL A 116 -6.54 -3.74 21.45
N PHE A 117 -6.91 -4.92 20.93
CA PHE A 117 -8.25 -5.16 20.41
C PHE A 117 -9.31 -5.32 21.50
N ASP A 118 -8.93 -5.84 22.67
CA ASP A 118 -9.81 -5.90 23.84
C ASP A 118 -10.16 -4.48 24.35
N GLU A 119 -9.19 -3.57 24.33
CA GLU A 119 -9.37 -2.19 24.79
C GLU A 119 -9.97 -1.26 23.71
N TYR A 120 -9.63 -1.49 22.44
CA TYR A 120 -10.11 -0.73 21.28
C TYR A 120 -10.68 -1.68 20.19
N PRO A 121 -11.88 -2.24 20.39
CA PRO A 121 -12.50 -3.17 19.45
C PRO A 121 -12.68 -2.59 18.05
N GLU A 122 -12.88 -1.28 17.94
CA GLU A 122 -12.97 -0.57 16.66
C GLU A 122 -11.69 -0.69 15.84
N PHE A 123 -10.53 -0.77 16.49
CA PHE A 123 -9.26 -1.01 15.80
C PHE A 123 -9.14 -2.44 15.31
N GLY A 124 -9.65 -3.40 16.08
CA GLY A 124 -9.73 -4.80 15.68
C GLY A 124 -10.53 -4.98 14.40
N GLN A 125 -11.69 -4.32 14.27
CA GLN A 125 -12.51 -4.36 13.05
C GLN A 125 -11.75 -3.82 11.82
N VAL A 126 -11.07 -2.68 11.99
CA VAL A 126 -10.24 -2.08 10.93
C VAL A 126 -9.07 -3.00 10.55
N TRP A 127 -8.45 -3.64 11.54
CA TRP A 127 -7.36 -4.58 11.31
C TRP A 127 -7.84 -5.85 10.58
N THR A 128 -9.03 -6.37 10.90
CA THR A 128 -9.63 -7.49 10.16
C THR A 128 -9.83 -7.14 8.69
N ALA A 129 -10.40 -5.98 8.38
CA ALA A 129 -10.56 -5.53 6.99
C ALA A 129 -9.21 -5.41 6.25
N TYR A 130 -8.16 -4.93 6.94
CA TYR A 130 -6.80 -4.92 6.41
C TYR A 130 -6.29 -6.34 6.10
N GLN A 131 -6.44 -7.29 7.03
CA GLN A 131 -6.00 -8.68 6.86
C GLN A 131 -6.71 -9.37 5.70
N GLU A 132 -8.03 -9.22 5.61
CA GLU A 132 -8.85 -9.82 4.54
C GLU A 132 -8.43 -9.33 3.16
N ILE A 133 -8.25 -8.02 2.99
CA ILE A 133 -7.76 -7.41 1.74
C ILE A 133 -6.37 -7.92 1.38
N MET A 134 -5.44 -7.92 2.34
CA MET A 134 -4.07 -8.34 2.08
C MET A 134 -3.98 -9.84 1.76
N LYS A 135 -4.78 -10.66 2.43
CA LYS A 135 -4.89 -12.10 2.19
C LYS A 135 -5.47 -12.40 0.81
N ALA A 136 -6.52 -11.69 0.41
CA ALA A 136 -7.09 -11.82 -0.94
C ALA A 136 -6.07 -11.43 -2.02
N MET A 137 -5.32 -10.34 -1.82
CA MET A 137 -4.25 -9.93 -2.72
C MET A 137 -3.11 -10.97 -2.80
N HIS A 138 -2.67 -11.50 -1.65
CA HIS A 138 -1.59 -12.49 -1.59
C HIS A 138 -1.97 -13.81 -2.27
N ASN A 139 -3.19 -14.28 -2.02
CA ASN A 139 -3.70 -15.55 -2.55
C ASN A 139 -4.26 -15.43 -3.96
N LYS A 140 -4.22 -14.22 -4.55
CA LYS A 140 -4.84 -13.88 -5.83
C LYS A 140 -6.33 -14.25 -5.90
N ASP A 141 -7.02 -14.14 -4.77
CA ASP A 141 -8.44 -14.46 -4.63
C ASP A 141 -9.30 -13.24 -5.03
N LEU A 142 -9.69 -13.23 -6.30
CA LEU A 142 -10.53 -12.17 -6.86
C LEU A 142 -11.94 -12.17 -6.24
N SER A 143 -12.53 -13.35 -6.09
CA SER A 143 -13.87 -13.52 -5.53
C SER A 143 -13.94 -13.01 -4.09
N GLY A 144 -12.96 -13.40 -3.26
CA GLY A 144 -12.87 -12.92 -1.89
C GLY A 144 -12.66 -11.40 -1.85
N PHE A 145 -11.82 -10.84 -2.72
CA PHE A 145 -11.62 -9.39 -2.78
C PHE A 145 -12.90 -8.62 -3.15
N GLU A 146 -13.67 -9.12 -4.12
CA GLU A 146 -14.95 -8.52 -4.52
C GLU A 146 -15.98 -8.60 -3.40
N ASP A 147 -16.06 -9.74 -2.72
CA ASP A 147 -16.96 -9.96 -1.59
C ASP A 147 -16.68 -8.97 -0.45
N ILE A 148 -15.39 -8.82 -0.07
CA ILE A 148 -14.95 -7.90 0.99
C ILE A 148 -15.35 -6.46 0.65
N ILE A 149 -15.13 -6.01 -0.58
CA ILE A 149 -15.46 -4.63 -0.98
C ILE A 149 -16.96 -4.40 -1.04
N THR A 150 -17.73 -5.39 -1.48
CA THR A 150 -19.18 -5.27 -1.69
C THR A 150 -19.94 -5.29 -0.37
N HIS A 151 -19.52 -6.14 0.57
CA HIS A 151 -20.15 -6.31 1.88
C HIS A 151 -19.46 -5.53 3.01
N TYR A 152 -18.55 -4.61 2.65
CA TYR A 152 -17.84 -3.77 3.62
C TYR A 152 -18.83 -2.89 4.42
N THR A 153 -18.74 -2.97 5.75
CA THR A 153 -19.50 -2.11 6.65
C THR A 153 -18.71 -0.83 6.93
N ILE A 154 -19.34 0.32 6.70
CA ILE A 154 -18.73 1.65 6.93
C ILE A 154 -18.48 1.86 8.44
N MET A 155 -17.25 2.22 8.79
CA MET A 155 -16.77 2.35 10.18
C MET A 155 -16.55 3.82 10.61
N GLY A 156 -16.74 4.79 9.71
CA GLY A 156 -16.53 6.22 9.97
C GLY A 156 -15.06 6.61 10.09
N ASN A 157 -14.17 5.95 9.36
CA ASN A 157 -12.72 6.17 9.46
C ASN A 157 -12.01 6.05 8.11
N ASP A 158 -10.69 6.23 8.10
CA ASP A 158 -9.90 6.29 6.86
C ASP A 158 -9.90 4.97 6.05
N MET A 159 -10.29 3.85 6.67
CA MET A 159 -10.49 2.57 6.00
C MET A 159 -11.61 2.64 4.95
N ASP A 160 -12.71 3.34 5.26
CA ASP A 160 -13.84 3.53 4.34
C ASP A 160 -13.39 4.18 3.02
N SER A 161 -12.50 5.18 3.13
CA SER A 161 -11.95 5.88 1.97
C SER A 161 -11.02 5.00 1.13
N ALA A 162 -10.25 4.11 1.78
CA ALA A 162 -9.42 3.13 1.09
C ALA A 162 -10.29 2.14 0.31
N ILE A 163 -11.29 1.54 0.95
CA ILE A 163 -12.22 0.59 0.33
C ILE A 163 -13.01 1.24 -0.80
N SER A 164 -13.53 2.46 -0.61
CA SER A 164 -14.21 3.22 -1.66
C SER A 164 -13.29 3.51 -2.86
N THR A 165 -12.00 3.76 -2.62
CA THR A 165 -11.01 3.91 -3.70
C THR A 165 -10.85 2.60 -4.47
N PHE A 166 -10.82 1.46 -3.78
CA PHE A 166 -10.70 0.17 -4.42
C PHE A 166 -11.92 -0.18 -5.25
N ALA A 167 -13.13 0.06 -4.73
CA ALA A 167 -14.37 -0.10 -5.48
C ALA A 167 -14.36 0.74 -6.78
N LYS A 168 -13.95 2.01 -6.70
CA LYS A 168 -13.84 2.90 -7.88
C LYS A 168 -12.84 2.43 -8.93
N ASN A 169 -11.77 1.76 -8.50
CA ASN A 169 -10.70 1.27 -9.37
C ASN A 169 -10.75 -0.25 -9.57
N TYR A 170 -11.87 -0.90 -9.25
CA TYR A 170 -11.99 -2.35 -9.15
C TYR A 170 -11.47 -3.06 -10.39
N LYS A 171 -11.82 -2.59 -11.59
CA LYS A 171 -11.38 -3.21 -12.85
C LYS A 171 -9.86 -3.27 -13.00
N GLY A 172 -9.15 -2.23 -12.57
CA GLY A 172 -7.69 -2.21 -12.63
C GLY A 172 -7.03 -3.03 -11.52
N ILE A 173 -7.70 -3.16 -10.38
CA ILE A 173 -7.28 -4.01 -9.27
C ILE A 173 -7.48 -5.50 -9.61
N GLN A 174 -8.62 -5.84 -10.24
CA GLN A 174 -8.86 -7.17 -10.79
C GLN A 174 -7.69 -7.61 -11.67
N ASN A 175 -7.26 -6.75 -12.59
CA ASN A 175 -6.12 -7.05 -13.45
C ASN A 175 -4.79 -7.15 -12.68
N SER A 176 -4.65 -6.43 -11.55
CA SER A 176 -3.50 -6.54 -10.64
C SER A 176 -3.42 -7.92 -10.01
N ILE A 177 -4.53 -8.39 -9.45
CA ILE A 177 -4.66 -9.69 -8.77
C ILE A 177 -4.37 -10.85 -9.74
N THR A 178 -4.90 -10.77 -10.97
CA THR A 178 -4.76 -11.85 -11.95
C THR A 178 -3.42 -11.84 -12.69
N SER A 179 -2.76 -10.68 -12.79
CA SER A 179 -1.51 -10.55 -13.56
C SER A 179 -0.26 -10.75 -12.71
N ASN A 180 0.90 -10.82 -13.38
CA ASN A 180 2.21 -10.79 -12.73
C ASN A 180 2.95 -9.46 -13.02
N TYR A 181 2.24 -8.45 -13.52
CA TYR A 181 2.84 -7.18 -13.89
C TYR A 181 2.90 -6.24 -12.69
N SER A 182 4.07 -5.64 -12.47
CA SER A 182 4.31 -4.65 -11.41
C SER A 182 5.25 -3.56 -11.94
N ASN A 183 5.11 -2.35 -11.40
CA ASN A 183 6.01 -1.24 -11.70
C ASN A 183 7.31 -1.32 -10.87
N GLY A 184 7.46 -2.31 -9.98
CA GLY A 184 8.56 -2.37 -9.00
C GLY A 184 9.98 -2.31 -9.59
N ARG A 185 10.21 -2.88 -10.79
CA ARG A 185 11.52 -2.74 -11.48
C ARG A 185 11.82 -1.29 -11.86
N VAL A 186 10.82 -0.58 -12.38
CA VAL A 186 10.93 0.82 -12.77
C VAL A 186 11.05 1.69 -11.52
N GLU A 187 10.31 1.39 -10.46
CA GLU A 187 10.44 2.07 -9.17
C GLU A 187 11.83 1.90 -8.56
N GLY A 188 12.40 0.69 -8.60
CA GLY A 188 13.77 0.43 -8.15
C GLY A 188 14.80 1.26 -8.92
N MET A 189 14.64 1.36 -10.24
CA MET A 189 15.47 2.25 -11.07
C MET A 189 15.27 3.73 -10.70
N ASN A 190 14.02 4.16 -10.53
CA ASN A 190 13.70 5.53 -10.10
C ASN A 190 14.31 5.85 -8.72
N HIS A 191 14.30 4.90 -7.79
CA HIS A 191 14.90 5.06 -6.48
C HIS A 191 16.42 5.24 -6.58
N LYS A 192 17.10 4.41 -7.37
CA LYS A 192 18.54 4.54 -7.65
C LYS A 192 18.88 5.90 -8.28
N ILE A 193 18.09 6.37 -9.25
CA ILE A 193 18.26 7.71 -9.85
C ILE A 193 18.06 8.82 -8.79
N LYS A 194 17.03 8.71 -7.94
CA LYS A 194 16.80 9.66 -6.83
C LYS A 194 17.96 9.65 -5.84
N GLN A 195 18.53 8.48 -5.52
CA GLN A 195 19.70 8.36 -4.65
C GLN A 195 20.93 9.01 -5.27
N LEU A 196 21.19 8.79 -6.56
CA LEU A 196 22.26 9.46 -7.29
C LEU A 196 22.13 10.99 -7.21
N LYS A 197 20.92 11.52 -7.40
CA LYS A 197 20.65 12.95 -7.26
C LYS A 197 20.88 13.46 -5.83
N ARG A 198 20.51 12.68 -4.80
CA ARG A 198 20.77 13.03 -3.39
C ARG A 198 22.27 13.07 -3.07
N ASN A 199 23.01 12.04 -3.49
CA ASN A 199 24.45 11.92 -3.22
C ASN A 199 25.29 13.00 -3.93
N SER A 200 24.79 13.57 -5.03
CA SER A 200 25.44 14.64 -5.79
C SER A 200 25.01 16.04 -5.38
N CYS A 201 24.17 16.19 -4.35
CA CYS A 201 23.53 17.46 -3.99
C CYS A 201 22.76 18.12 -5.15
N GLY A 202 22.26 17.30 -6.08
CA GLY A 202 21.57 17.74 -7.28
C GLY A 202 22.52 18.01 -8.46
N TYR A 203 21.95 17.96 -9.67
CA TYR A 203 22.63 18.31 -10.91
C TYR A 203 22.08 19.63 -11.44
N LYS A 204 22.96 20.58 -11.76
CA LYS A 204 22.58 21.84 -12.43
C LYS A 204 22.25 21.61 -13.92
N ASN A 205 22.91 20.65 -14.55
CA ASN A 205 22.74 20.33 -15.96
C ASN A 205 22.05 18.97 -16.13
N MET A 206 20.91 18.94 -16.82
CA MET A 206 20.18 17.71 -17.14
C MET A 206 21.01 16.73 -17.96
N ALA A 207 21.85 17.22 -18.88
CA ALA A 207 22.72 16.36 -19.68
C ALA A 207 23.73 15.60 -18.80
N HIS A 208 24.26 16.23 -17.75
CA HIS A 208 25.16 15.56 -16.81
C HIS A 208 24.43 14.49 -15.98
N LEU A 209 23.19 14.75 -15.56
CA LEU A 209 22.36 13.74 -14.92
C LEU A 209 22.12 12.55 -15.85
N LEU A 210 21.70 12.80 -17.10
CA LEU A 210 21.44 11.75 -18.08
C LEU A 210 22.70 10.95 -18.43
N TRP A 211 23.84 11.61 -18.56
CA TRP A 211 25.13 10.94 -18.79
C TRP A 211 25.47 10.02 -17.62
N ARG A 212 25.33 10.50 -16.38
CA ARG A 212 25.58 9.71 -15.18
C ARG A 212 24.62 8.51 -15.05
N ILE A 213 23.35 8.67 -15.42
CA ILE A 213 22.38 7.56 -15.45
C ILE A 213 22.83 6.49 -16.45
N ARG A 214 23.24 6.86 -17.66
CA ARG A 214 23.73 5.92 -18.70
C ARG A 214 24.99 5.15 -18.32
N GLN A 215 25.76 5.63 -17.34
CA GLN A 215 26.96 4.92 -16.85
C GLN A 215 26.63 3.88 -15.77
N ILE A 216 25.43 3.92 -15.18
CA ILE A 216 25.04 3.09 -14.03
C ILE A 216 24.05 1.98 -14.44
N PHE A 217 23.29 2.20 -15.51
CA PHE A 217 22.28 1.29 -16.06
C PHE A 217 22.58 0.99 -17.53
#